data_AF-A0A2N2SK34-F1
#
_entry.id   AF-A0A2N2SK34-F1
#
_cell.length_a   1.000
_cell.length_b   1.000
_cell.length_c   1.000
_cell.angle_alpha   90.00
_cell.angle_beta   90.00
_cell.angle_gamma   90.00
#
_symmetry.space_group_name_H-M   'P 1'
#
loop_
_entity.id
_entity.type
_entity.pdbx_description
1 polymer ?
#
loop_
_entity_poly.entity_id
_entity_poly.type
_entity_poly.pdbx_seq_one_letter_code
_entity_poly.pdbx_strand_id
1 'polypeptide(L)'
;MLQVANATPLPATLAVFANPAGVECAYAAVKASFDFSSGAPRLAARQAAFLATDVYWGDPATSSLRAAADLTLTKPATDILLLGRAIAAGGPLGVMDVSLRVGPVQRTLRVFGDRQWVRHEKGWAISAPRPFERMPLRWELAFGGCTPAIEGKDPVHEPRNPVGRGIVGADEDDFAGRPLPNIEDPADLITTPADR
;
A
#
# COMPACT_ATOMS: atom_id res chain seq x y z
N MET A 1 -8.31 23.90 32.76
CA MET A 1 -7.44 23.15 31.82
C MET A 1 -8.30 22.10 31.15
N LEU A 2 -8.30 22.02 29.82
CA LEU A 2 -9.07 21.01 29.08
C LEU A 2 -8.36 19.65 29.25
N GLN A 3 -9.09 18.60 29.66
CA GLN A 3 -8.52 17.29 29.94
C GLN A 3 -9.46 16.16 29.49
N VAL A 4 -8.92 15.00 29.13
CA VAL A 4 -9.70 13.79 28.85
C VAL A 4 -9.93 13.02 30.14
N ALA A 5 -11.19 12.88 30.55
CA ALA A 5 -11.59 11.93 31.58
C ALA A 5 -11.86 10.56 30.94
N ASN A 6 -10.86 9.67 30.93
CA ASN A 6 -10.96 8.36 30.30
C ASN A 6 -11.33 7.27 31.31
N ALA A 7 -12.56 6.78 31.25
CA ALA A 7 -13.04 5.66 32.07
C ALA A 7 -12.90 4.29 31.39
N THR A 8 -12.25 4.23 30.22
CA THR A 8 -12.07 2.99 29.43
C THR A 8 -10.64 2.46 29.55
N PRO A 9 -10.38 1.17 29.26
CA PRO A 9 -9.02 0.64 29.19
C PRO A 9 -8.26 1.05 27.91
N LEU A 10 -8.87 1.85 27.04
CA LEU A 10 -8.30 2.21 25.74
C LEU A 10 -7.39 3.44 25.87
N PRO A 11 -6.26 3.49 25.14
CA PRO A 11 -5.53 4.74 24.93
C PRO A 11 -6.48 5.83 24.41
N ALA A 12 -6.54 6.95 25.15
CA ALA A 12 -7.29 8.12 24.77
C ALA A 12 -6.46 9.37 25.02
N THR A 13 -6.56 10.34 24.12
CA THR A 13 -5.83 11.61 24.22
C THR A 13 -6.65 12.76 23.64
N LEU A 14 -6.22 13.98 23.96
CA LEU A 14 -6.72 15.21 23.38
C LEU A 14 -5.62 15.87 22.57
N ALA A 15 -5.94 16.27 21.35
CA ALA A 15 -5.08 17.13 20.54
C ALA A 15 -5.83 18.42 20.22
N VAL A 16 -5.12 19.54 20.13
CA VAL A 16 -5.68 20.83 19.72
C VAL A 16 -5.06 21.21 18.38
N PHE A 17 -5.90 21.40 17.38
CA PHE A 17 -5.48 21.82 16.04
C PHE A 17 -6.42 22.91 15.54
N ALA A 18 -5.90 23.83 14.72
CA ALA A 18 -6.75 24.77 14.01
C ALA A 18 -7.54 24.05 12.90
N ASN A 19 -8.83 24.34 12.80
CA ASN A 19 -9.63 23.91 11.66
C ASN A 19 -9.28 24.75 10.40
N PRO A 20 -9.86 24.44 9.22
CA PRO A 20 -9.57 25.22 8.00
C PRO A 20 -9.90 26.73 8.07
N ALA A 21 -10.71 27.17 9.04
CA ALA A 21 -11.01 28.58 9.30
C ALA A 21 -10.08 29.23 10.35
N GLY A 22 -9.03 28.51 10.80
CA GLY A 22 -8.08 29.00 11.81
C GLY A 22 -8.58 28.92 13.25
N VAL A 23 -9.75 28.32 13.50
CA VAL A 23 -10.31 28.21 14.85
C VAL A 23 -9.68 27.01 15.55
N GLU A 24 -9.10 27.21 16.73
CA GLU A 24 -8.60 26.12 17.56
C GLU A 24 -9.76 25.18 17.95
N CYS A 25 -9.64 23.92 17.55
CA CYS A 25 -10.59 22.87 17.85
C CYS A 25 -9.90 21.78 18.66
N ALA A 26 -10.61 21.26 19.65
CA ALA A 26 -10.15 20.15 20.45
C ALA A 26 -10.65 18.83 19.85
N TYR A 27 -9.73 17.90 19.59
CA TYR A 27 -9.97 16.60 19.00
C TYR A 27 -9.69 15.52 20.03
N ALA A 28 -10.72 14.80 20.45
CA ALA A 28 -10.57 13.62 21.29
C ALA A 28 -10.33 12.39 20.41
N ALA A 29 -9.23 11.69 20.66
CA ALA A 29 -8.86 10.49 19.92
C ALA A 29 -8.85 9.27 20.86
N VAL A 30 -9.35 8.14 20.37
CA VAL A 30 -9.30 6.84 21.04
C VAL A 30 -8.71 5.82 20.08
N LYS A 31 -7.77 5.00 20.56
CA LYS A 31 -7.15 3.94 19.76
C LYS A 31 -7.39 2.59 20.41
N ALA A 32 -7.82 1.63 19.60
CA ALA A 32 -8.05 0.26 20.04
C ALA A 32 -7.29 -0.72 19.14
N SER A 33 -6.62 -1.68 19.76
CA SER A 33 -5.96 -2.81 19.10
C SER A 33 -6.73 -4.07 19.40
N PHE A 34 -7.00 -4.86 18.36
CA PHE A 34 -7.71 -6.13 18.45
C PHE A 34 -6.83 -7.27 17.93
N ASP A 35 -6.90 -8.41 18.60
CA ASP A 35 -6.32 -9.67 18.18
C ASP A 35 -7.39 -10.50 17.45
N PHE A 36 -7.04 -11.02 16.27
CA PHE A 36 -7.92 -11.83 15.42
C PHE A 36 -7.48 -13.30 15.32
N SER A 37 -6.44 -13.73 16.05
CA SER A 37 -5.89 -15.10 16.00
C SER A 37 -6.92 -16.18 16.37
N SER A 38 -7.92 -15.82 17.19
CA SER A 38 -9.01 -16.72 17.57
C SER A 38 -10.16 -16.81 16.55
N GLY A 39 -10.04 -16.15 15.39
CA GLY A 39 -11.08 -16.08 14.35
C GLY A 39 -12.16 -15.03 14.57
N ALA A 40 -12.19 -14.40 15.76
CA ALA A 40 -13.02 -13.25 16.07
C ALA A 40 -12.18 -12.15 16.74
N PRO A 41 -12.51 -10.86 16.53
CA PRO A 41 -11.82 -9.75 17.17
C PRO A 41 -11.97 -9.82 18.69
N ARG A 42 -10.85 -9.82 19.40
CA ARG A 42 -10.79 -9.65 20.86
C ARG A 42 -9.92 -8.46 21.19
N LEU A 43 -10.27 -7.69 22.22
CA LEU A 43 -9.43 -6.58 22.65
C LEU A 43 -8.03 -7.13 23.00
N ALA A 44 -6.99 -6.57 22.39
CA ALA A 44 -5.63 -7.03 22.60
C ALA A 44 -5.17 -6.72 24.03
N ALA A 45 -4.46 -7.64 24.68
CA ALA A 45 -3.91 -7.42 26.02
C ALA A 45 -2.94 -6.22 26.06
N ARG A 46 -2.23 -5.96 24.94
CA ARG A 46 -1.39 -4.79 24.75
C ARG A 46 -1.99 -3.88 23.69
N GLN A 47 -2.36 -2.67 24.08
CA GLN A 47 -2.85 -1.64 23.17
C GLN A 47 -1.67 -0.88 22.55
N ALA A 48 -1.76 -0.57 21.25
CA ALA A 48 -0.78 0.28 20.59
C ALA A 48 -0.91 1.74 21.05
N ALA A 49 0.21 2.41 21.26
CA ALA A 49 0.24 3.85 21.51
C ALA A 49 -0.14 4.64 20.25
N PHE A 50 -0.45 5.92 20.45
CA PHE A 50 -0.61 6.87 19.34
C PHE A 50 0.73 7.12 18.64
N LEU A 51 0.70 7.13 17.32
CA LEU A 51 1.79 7.54 16.44
C LEU A 51 1.74 9.06 16.32
N ALA A 52 2.79 9.71 16.81
CA ALA A 52 2.94 11.16 16.72
C ALA A 52 3.31 11.62 15.30
N THR A 53 3.95 10.75 14.52
CA THR A 53 4.42 11.02 13.15
C THR A 53 4.20 9.80 12.28
N ASP A 54 4.23 10.04 10.98
CA ASP A 54 4.22 9.01 9.96
C ASP A 54 5.41 8.05 10.10
N VAL A 55 5.14 6.76 9.91
CA VAL A 55 6.14 5.70 9.91
C VAL A 55 6.26 5.15 8.50
N TYR A 56 7.46 5.20 7.95
CA TYR A 56 7.78 4.69 6.61
C TYR A 56 8.45 3.32 6.71
N TRP A 57 8.46 2.56 5.60
CA TRP A 57 9.19 1.29 5.56
C TRP A 57 10.72 1.47 5.54
N GLY A 58 11.19 2.61 5.04
CA GLY A 58 12.58 3.00 4.97
C GLY A 58 12.69 4.52 4.82
N ASP A 59 13.51 4.98 3.89
CA ASP A 59 13.62 6.40 3.55
C ASP A 59 12.28 6.94 3.00
N PRO A 60 11.70 7.99 3.60
CA PRO A 60 10.44 8.60 3.12
C PRO A 60 10.46 9.05 1.66
N ALA A 61 11.63 9.35 1.09
CA ALA A 61 11.75 9.78 -0.30
C ALA A 61 11.61 8.62 -1.30
N THR A 62 11.82 7.37 -0.87
CA THR A 62 11.90 6.20 -1.76
C THR A 62 11.07 5.01 -1.29
N SER A 63 10.37 5.14 -0.16
CA SER A 63 9.54 4.08 0.41
C SER A 63 8.16 4.57 0.78
N SER A 64 7.21 3.65 0.72
CA SER A 64 5.83 3.91 1.07
C SER A 64 5.62 4.05 2.58
N LEU A 65 4.53 4.74 2.91
CA LEU A 65 4.04 4.85 4.28
C LEU A 65 3.66 3.46 4.81
N ARG A 66 4.22 3.10 5.97
CA ARG A 66 3.85 1.89 6.71
C ARG A 66 2.67 2.16 7.65
N ALA A 67 2.65 3.30 8.32
CA ALA A 67 1.54 3.71 9.17
C ALA A 67 1.48 5.24 9.24
N ALA A 68 0.29 5.81 9.06
CA ALA A 68 0.07 7.25 9.22
C ALA A 68 0.09 7.66 10.70
N ALA A 69 0.43 8.91 10.97
CA ALA A 69 0.19 9.53 12.27
C ALA A 69 -1.30 9.44 12.66
N ASP A 70 -1.55 9.19 13.95
CA ASP A 70 -2.93 8.97 14.41
C ASP A 70 -3.66 10.30 14.72
N LEU A 71 -2.93 11.31 15.15
CA LEU A 71 -3.49 12.59 15.60
C LEU A 71 -3.55 13.56 14.42
N THR A 72 -4.65 13.48 13.68
CA THR A 72 -4.91 14.30 12.50
C THR A 72 -6.08 15.25 12.73
N LEU A 73 -6.27 16.17 11.79
CA LEU A 73 -7.54 16.88 11.62
C LEU A 73 -8.69 15.89 11.30
N THR A 74 -9.90 16.43 11.17
CA THR A 74 -11.12 15.67 10.86
C THR A 74 -10.92 14.72 9.69
N LYS A 75 -11.22 13.42 9.92
CA LYS A 75 -11.34 12.42 8.86
C LYS A 75 -12.82 12.31 8.45
N PRO A 76 -13.19 12.73 7.22
CA PRO A 76 -14.60 12.73 6.80
C PRO A 76 -15.15 11.31 6.58
N ALA A 77 -14.27 10.31 6.48
CA ALA A 77 -14.62 8.91 6.25
C ALA A 77 -13.64 7.97 6.97
N THR A 78 -13.88 6.66 6.85
CA THR A 78 -13.05 5.60 7.43
C THR A 78 -12.08 5.04 6.41
N ASP A 79 -10.79 5.04 6.76
CA ASP A 79 -9.75 4.35 6.00
C ASP A 79 -9.61 2.90 6.49
N ILE A 80 -9.49 1.95 5.56
CA ILE A 80 -9.18 0.55 5.84
C ILE A 80 -7.82 0.24 5.22
N LEU A 81 -6.82 -0.01 6.06
CA LEU A 81 -5.46 -0.31 5.65
C LEU A 81 -5.09 -1.74 6.05
N LEU A 82 -4.51 -2.50 5.11
CA LEU A 82 -4.00 -3.85 5.35
C LEU A 82 -2.48 -3.84 5.22
N LEU A 83 -1.80 -4.23 6.29
CA LEU A 83 -0.36 -4.51 6.27
C LEU A 83 -0.18 -6.02 6.35
N GLY A 84 0.40 -6.63 5.31
CA GLY A 84 0.47 -8.08 5.26
C GLY A 84 1.30 -8.62 4.11
N ARG A 85 1.13 -9.93 3.88
CA ARG A 85 1.73 -10.67 2.78
C ARG A 85 0.69 -11.62 2.20
N ALA A 86 0.71 -11.83 0.89
CA ALA A 86 0.09 -13.00 0.28
C ALA A 86 0.91 -14.23 0.67
N ILE A 87 0.27 -15.28 1.18
CA ILE A 87 0.92 -16.51 1.67
C ILE A 87 0.30 -17.71 0.98
N ALA A 88 1.11 -18.46 0.23
CA ALA A 88 0.68 -19.68 -0.44
C ALA A 88 0.78 -20.89 0.53
N ALA A 89 -0.32 -21.19 1.22
CA ALA A 89 -0.34 -22.18 2.31
C ALA A 89 -0.05 -23.64 1.87
N GLY A 90 -0.21 -23.96 0.59
CA GLY A 90 -0.01 -25.30 0.02
C GLY A 90 1.29 -25.50 -0.75
N GLY A 91 2.23 -24.54 -0.68
CA GLY A 91 3.48 -24.52 -1.45
C GLY A 91 3.55 -23.37 -2.46
N PRO A 92 4.70 -23.17 -3.13
CA PRO A 92 4.92 -22.02 -4.00
C PRO A 92 3.93 -21.93 -5.18
N LEU A 93 3.34 -20.76 -5.39
CA LEU A 93 2.42 -20.46 -6.51
C LEU A 93 2.98 -19.31 -7.36
N GLY A 94 2.73 -19.33 -8.67
CA GLY A 94 3.09 -18.21 -9.55
C GLY A 94 2.13 -17.02 -9.45
N VAL A 95 0.87 -17.28 -9.10
CA VAL A 95 -0.18 -16.27 -8.97
C VAL A 95 -1.21 -16.70 -7.94
N MET A 96 -1.76 -15.74 -7.19
CA MET A 96 -2.93 -15.96 -6.33
C MET A 96 -3.72 -14.68 -6.13
N ASP A 97 -5.00 -14.81 -5.79
CA ASP A 97 -5.83 -13.67 -5.39
C ASP A 97 -5.86 -13.56 -3.86
N VAL A 98 -5.78 -12.33 -3.35
CA VAL A 98 -5.93 -12.00 -1.92
C VAL A 98 -7.09 -11.05 -1.77
N SER A 99 -7.99 -11.31 -0.82
CA SER A 99 -9.18 -10.48 -0.60
C SER A 99 -9.31 -10.03 0.85
N LEU A 100 -9.75 -8.80 1.04
CA LEU A 100 -10.17 -8.23 2.32
C LEU A 100 -11.63 -7.81 2.23
N ARG A 101 -12.41 -8.13 3.26
CA ARG A 101 -13.77 -7.62 3.45
C ARG A 101 -13.92 -7.02 4.84
N VAL A 102 -14.44 -5.80 4.91
CA VAL A 102 -14.82 -5.12 6.14
C VAL A 102 -16.22 -4.55 5.95
N GLY A 103 -17.22 -5.20 6.55
CA GLY A 103 -18.63 -4.87 6.31
C GLY A 103 -18.97 -4.90 4.81
N PRO A 104 -19.49 -3.80 4.23
CA PRO A 104 -19.82 -3.72 2.81
C PRO A 104 -18.60 -3.50 1.91
N VAL A 105 -17.44 -3.09 2.47
CA VAL A 105 -16.23 -2.82 1.69
C VAL A 105 -15.51 -4.12 1.40
N GLN A 106 -15.29 -4.41 0.12
CA GLN A 106 -14.49 -5.54 -0.33
C GLN A 106 -13.45 -5.07 -1.36
N ARG A 107 -12.23 -5.60 -1.23
CA ARG A 107 -11.16 -5.44 -2.22
C ARG A 107 -10.48 -6.78 -2.46
N THR A 108 -10.18 -7.06 -3.72
CA THR A 108 -9.40 -8.22 -4.16
C THR A 108 -8.21 -7.71 -4.94
N LEU A 109 -7.04 -8.29 -4.69
CA LEU A 109 -5.80 -8.02 -5.40
C LEU A 109 -5.35 -9.31 -6.08
N ARG A 110 -4.87 -9.23 -7.31
CA ARG A 110 -4.14 -10.32 -7.94
C ARG A 110 -2.66 -10.15 -7.66
N VAL A 111 -2.06 -11.17 -7.06
CA VAL A 111 -0.66 -11.17 -6.64
C VAL A 111 0.12 -12.17 -7.47
N PHE A 112 1.08 -11.67 -8.24
CA PHE A 112 2.00 -12.44 -9.05
C PHE A 112 3.36 -12.58 -8.35
N GLY A 113 4.02 -13.70 -8.60
CA GLY A 113 5.46 -13.80 -8.41
C GLY A 113 6.23 -12.87 -9.34
N ASP A 114 7.55 -12.82 -9.18
CA ASP A 114 8.38 -11.91 -9.96
C ASP A 114 8.23 -12.19 -11.47
N ARG A 115 7.92 -11.11 -12.20
CA ARG A 115 7.76 -11.08 -13.66
C ARG A 115 8.59 -9.95 -14.23
N GLN A 116 8.99 -10.10 -15.48
CA GLN A 116 9.73 -9.08 -16.21
C GLN A 116 9.30 -9.04 -17.68
N TRP A 117 9.51 -7.89 -18.31
CA TRP A 117 9.39 -7.78 -19.77
C TRP A 117 10.49 -8.59 -20.45
N VAL A 118 10.13 -9.36 -21.46
CA VAL A 118 11.06 -10.11 -22.30
C VAL A 118 10.85 -9.75 -23.76
N ARG A 119 11.96 -9.65 -24.49
CA ARG A 119 11.92 -9.39 -25.93
C ARG A 119 11.50 -10.67 -26.65
N HIS A 120 10.54 -10.55 -27.55
CA HIS A 120 10.02 -11.63 -28.37
C HIS A 120 10.07 -11.22 -29.85
N GLU A 121 10.00 -12.18 -30.78
CA GLU A 121 10.11 -11.91 -32.23
C GLU A 121 9.11 -10.87 -32.76
N LYS A 122 7.96 -10.71 -32.08
CA LYS A 122 6.86 -9.80 -32.44
C LYS A 122 6.57 -8.76 -31.35
N GLY A 123 7.60 -8.30 -30.64
CA GLY A 123 7.48 -7.21 -29.65
C GLY A 123 7.80 -7.67 -28.23
N TRP A 124 6.97 -7.27 -27.28
CA TRP A 124 7.20 -7.47 -25.86
C TRP A 124 6.25 -8.52 -25.29
N ALA A 125 6.77 -9.39 -24.43
CA ALA A 125 5.98 -10.36 -23.68
C ALA A 125 6.32 -10.28 -22.18
N ILE A 126 5.43 -10.81 -21.36
CA ILE A 126 5.62 -10.93 -19.92
C ILE A 126 6.17 -12.33 -19.63
N SER A 127 7.23 -12.42 -18.82
CA SER A 127 7.75 -13.71 -18.39
C SER A 127 6.74 -14.50 -17.56
N ALA A 128 6.85 -15.83 -17.53
CA ALA A 128 6.13 -16.63 -16.54
C ALA A 128 6.48 -16.13 -15.12
N PRO A 129 5.49 -16.02 -14.20
CA PRO A 129 5.76 -15.58 -12.84
C PRO A 129 6.58 -16.64 -12.10
N ARG A 130 7.65 -16.20 -11.43
CA ARG A 130 8.43 -17.08 -10.55
C ARG A 130 7.57 -17.51 -9.35
N PRO A 131 7.44 -18.82 -9.03
CA PRO A 131 6.67 -19.24 -7.88
C PRO A 131 7.14 -18.59 -6.58
N PHE A 132 6.21 -18.17 -5.73
CA PHE A 132 6.49 -17.57 -4.43
C PHE A 132 5.69 -18.25 -3.32
N GLU A 133 6.26 -18.30 -2.12
CA GLU A 133 5.54 -18.72 -0.91
C GLU A 133 4.95 -17.51 -0.15
N ARG A 134 5.66 -16.38 -0.18
CA ARG A 134 5.29 -15.16 0.55
C ARG A 134 5.61 -13.92 -0.30
N MET A 135 4.59 -13.12 -0.63
CA MET A 135 4.76 -11.84 -1.35
C MET A 135 4.25 -10.69 -0.48
N PRO A 136 5.06 -9.69 -0.12
CA PRO A 136 4.60 -8.52 0.64
C PRO A 136 3.50 -7.75 -0.09
N LEU A 137 2.50 -7.26 0.65
CA LEU A 137 1.52 -6.31 0.11
C LEU A 137 2.05 -4.91 0.35
N ARG A 138 2.73 -4.36 -0.65
CA ARG A 138 3.49 -3.10 -0.58
C ARG A 138 3.33 -2.29 -1.86
N TRP A 139 3.25 -0.97 -1.73
CA TRP A 139 3.08 -0.06 -2.88
C TRP A 139 4.24 -0.14 -3.86
N GLU A 140 5.45 -0.43 -3.40
CA GLU A 140 6.64 -0.61 -4.24
C GLU A 140 6.55 -1.82 -5.18
N LEU A 141 5.57 -2.70 -4.95
CA LEU A 141 5.29 -3.89 -5.75
C LEU A 141 4.01 -3.74 -6.59
N ALA A 142 3.34 -2.59 -6.54
CA ALA A 142 2.20 -2.25 -7.39
C ALA A 142 2.63 -1.37 -8.58
N PHE A 143 1.72 -1.17 -9.53
CA PHE A 143 1.99 -0.30 -10.69
C PHE A 143 2.36 1.12 -10.26
N GLY A 144 3.39 1.67 -10.89
CA GLY A 144 3.80 3.07 -10.76
C GLY A 144 5.30 3.27 -10.92
N GLY A 145 5.84 4.22 -10.17
CA GLY A 145 7.27 4.58 -10.19
C GLY A 145 7.57 5.71 -11.15
N CYS A 146 8.81 5.71 -11.64
CA CYS A 146 9.35 6.68 -12.58
C CYS A 146 10.24 5.96 -13.59
N THR A 147 10.25 6.39 -14.85
CA THR A 147 11.19 5.88 -15.86
C THR A 147 12.61 6.29 -15.49
N PRO A 148 13.63 5.51 -15.92
CA PRO A 148 15.01 5.95 -15.85
C PRO A 148 15.21 7.31 -16.54
N ALA A 149 16.17 8.10 -16.05
CA ALA A 149 16.56 9.32 -16.74
C ALA A 149 17.27 8.95 -18.05
N ILE A 150 16.77 9.47 -19.17
CA ILE A 150 17.36 9.32 -20.49
C ILE A 150 17.76 10.71 -20.97
N GLU A 151 18.98 10.85 -21.50
CA GLU A 151 19.48 12.14 -21.96
C GLU A 151 18.56 12.75 -23.02
N GLY A 152 18.18 14.03 -22.82
CA GLY A 152 17.28 14.75 -23.71
C GLY A 152 15.80 14.36 -23.62
N LYS A 153 15.40 13.53 -22.65
CA LYS A 153 14.00 13.12 -22.44
C LYS A 153 13.56 13.35 -21.00
N ASP A 154 12.35 13.87 -20.84
CA ASP A 154 11.74 14.01 -19.52
C ASP A 154 11.26 12.65 -19.00
N PRO A 155 11.54 12.33 -17.71
CA PRO A 155 11.09 11.08 -17.14
C PRO A 155 9.58 11.06 -16.94
N VAL A 156 8.97 9.94 -17.30
CA VAL A 156 7.55 9.68 -17.04
C VAL A 156 7.40 9.14 -15.63
N HIS A 157 6.48 9.71 -14.86
CA HIS A 157 6.18 9.26 -13.50
C HIS A 157 4.68 8.98 -13.34
N GLU A 158 4.36 8.03 -12.47
CA GLU A 158 2.97 7.74 -12.07
C GLU A 158 2.68 8.43 -10.73
N PRO A 159 1.98 9.58 -10.74
CA PRO A 159 1.74 10.34 -9.52
C PRO A 159 0.87 9.59 -8.50
N ARG A 160 0.07 8.61 -8.93
CA ARG A 160 -0.76 7.79 -8.01
C ARG A 160 0.09 6.87 -7.14
N ASN A 161 1.28 6.47 -7.60
CA ASN A 161 2.19 5.60 -6.87
C ASN A 161 3.66 5.86 -7.28
N PRO A 162 4.28 6.94 -6.79
CA PRO A 162 5.62 7.35 -7.23
C PRO A 162 6.74 6.39 -6.79
N VAL A 163 6.48 5.52 -5.81
CA VAL A 163 7.43 4.49 -5.32
C VAL A 163 7.18 3.11 -5.93
N GLY A 164 6.19 2.99 -6.82
CA GLY A 164 5.82 1.75 -7.50
C GLY A 164 6.83 1.29 -8.55
N ARG A 165 6.41 0.35 -9.39
CA ARG A 165 7.20 -0.15 -10.52
C ARG A 165 6.35 -0.43 -11.74
N GLY A 166 6.99 -0.66 -12.89
CA GLY A 166 6.33 -1.18 -14.08
C GLY A 166 6.06 -0.15 -15.18
N ILE A 167 6.33 1.14 -14.94
CA ILE A 167 6.25 2.13 -16.03
C ILE A 167 7.28 1.82 -17.12
N VAL A 168 6.79 1.90 -18.34
CA VAL A 168 7.58 1.97 -19.57
C VAL A 168 7.23 3.29 -20.25
N GLY A 169 8.23 4.12 -20.49
CA GLY A 169 8.10 5.36 -21.24
C GLY A 169 7.80 5.11 -22.71
N ALA A 170 7.04 6.00 -23.34
CA ALA A 170 6.64 5.86 -24.74
C ALA A 170 7.83 5.81 -25.71
N ASP A 171 8.93 6.48 -25.35
CA ASP A 171 10.13 6.58 -26.16
C ASP A 171 11.23 5.58 -25.75
N GLU A 172 10.89 4.54 -25.00
CA GLU A 172 11.81 3.48 -24.59
C GLU A 172 11.75 2.29 -25.55
N ASP A 173 12.83 2.09 -26.32
CA ASP A 173 12.90 1.05 -27.35
C ASP A 173 13.35 -0.32 -26.80
N ASP A 174 14.02 -0.35 -25.65
CA ASP A 174 14.45 -1.58 -24.98
C ASP A 174 14.30 -1.48 -23.46
N PHE A 175 13.44 -2.34 -22.92
CA PHE A 175 13.19 -2.47 -21.49
C PHE A 175 13.16 -3.96 -21.09
N ALA A 176 13.90 -4.80 -21.80
CA ALA A 176 14.06 -6.20 -21.45
C ALA A 176 14.60 -6.34 -20.02
N GLY A 177 14.01 -7.25 -19.24
CA GLY A 177 14.36 -7.45 -17.83
C GLY A 177 13.74 -6.44 -16.87
N ARG A 178 13.01 -5.42 -17.35
CA ARG A 178 12.31 -4.50 -16.46
C ARG A 178 11.22 -5.24 -15.66
N PRO A 179 11.21 -5.11 -14.32
CA PRO A 179 10.23 -5.82 -13.51
C PRO A 179 8.83 -5.27 -13.73
N LEU A 180 7.86 -6.17 -13.76
CA LEU A 180 6.43 -5.82 -13.68
C LEU A 180 5.99 -5.66 -12.23
N PRO A 181 4.83 -5.03 -11.98
CA PRO A 181 4.16 -5.09 -10.69
C PRO A 181 3.92 -6.55 -10.28
N ASN A 182 4.00 -6.81 -8.97
CA ASN A 182 3.54 -8.05 -8.38
C ASN A 182 2.08 -7.94 -7.93
N ILE A 183 1.56 -6.74 -7.71
CA ILE A 183 0.20 -6.49 -7.20
C ILE A 183 -0.59 -5.70 -8.25
N GLU A 184 -1.69 -6.29 -8.72
CA GLU A 184 -2.55 -5.70 -9.75
C GLU A 184 -4.03 -5.80 -9.36
N ASP A 185 -4.87 -4.98 -9.99
CA ASP A 185 -6.31 -5.14 -9.93
C ASP A 185 -6.70 -6.35 -10.80
N PRO A 186 -7.40 -7.38 -10.26
CA PRO A 186 -7.82 -8.52 -11.06
C PRO A 186 -8.73 -8.17 -12.26
N ALA A 187 -9.36 -6.99 -12.26
CA ALA A 187 -10.19 -6.48 -13.36
C ALA A 187 -9.41 -5.67 -14.40
N ASP A 188 -8.17 -5.26 -14.10
CA ASP A 188 -7.35 -4.40 -14.96
C ASP A 188 -5.88 -4.82 -14.85
N LEU A 189 -5.55 -5.93 -15.54
CA LEU A 189 -4.23 -6.53 -15.49
C LEU A 189 -3.29 -5.89 -16.51
N ILE A 190 -2.01 -5.81 -16.15
CA ILE A 190 -0.97 -5.40 -17.10
C ILE A 190 -0.73 -6.53 -18.10
N THR A 191 -0.99 -6.24 -19.36
CA THR A 191 -0.79 -7.14 -20.50
C THR A 191 0.14 -6.54 -21.55
N THR A 192 0.17 -5.21 -21.67
CA THR A 192 1.01 -4.47 -22.61
C THR A 192 1.81 -3.36 -21.90
N PRO A 193 2.91 -2.86 -22.50
CA PRO A 193 3.68 -1.75 -21.93
C PRO A 193 2.89 -0.43 -21.80
N ALA A 194 1.75 -0.31 -22.48
CA ALA A 194 0.90 0.87 -22.44
C ALA A 194 -0.09 0.88 -21.27
N ASP A 195 -0.31 -0.27 -20.62
CA ASP A 195 -1.27 -0.42 -19.52
C ASP A 195 -0.76 0.31 -18.25
N ARG A 196 -1.68 0.73 -17.36
CA ARG A 196 -1.41 1.65 -16.21
C ARG A 196 -2.25 1.32 -14.98
#